data_AF-A0A7C4V4U0-F1
#
_entry.id   AF-A0A7C4V4U0-F1
#
_cell.length_a   1.000
_cell.length_b   1.000
_cell.length_c   1.000
_cell.angle_alpha   90.00
_cell.angle_beta   90.00
_cell.angle_gamma   90.00
#
_symmetry.space_group_name_H-M   'P 1'
#
loop_
_entity.id
_entity.type
_entity.pdbx_description
1 polymer ?
#
loop_
_entity_poly.entity_id
_entity_poly.type
_entity_poly.pdbx_seq_one_letter_code
_entity_poly.pdbx_strand_id
1 'polypeptide(L)'
;MSPALLWLLFALGLAASYLLSRPRQAFDAVQAVLVVTAYVFGLSLAWFATGSSWGALLGGVALGAGVGRWNRHLVVGGIGLAAAEQLAFKLAWRQGGTLEPEDLVAAGVDPDTARVTLENLEARGLCRKDGPVYRFER
;
A
#
# COMPACT_ATOMS: atom_id res chain seq x y z
N MET A 1 17.32 14.54 -32.01
CA MET A 1 16.38 15.07 -31.00
C MET A 1 17.17 15.96 -30.06
N SER A 2 16.74 17.20 -29.77
CA SER A 2 17.52 18.09 -28.91
C SER A 2 17.48 17.60 -27.45
N PRO A 3 18.57 17.77 -26.67
CA PRO A 3 18.61 17.34 -25.28
C PRO A 3 17.55 18.04 -24.41
N ALA A 4 17.19 19.27 -24.74
CA ALA A 4 16.10 20.00 -24.07
C ALA A 4 14.72 19.34 -24.25
N LEU A 5 14.44 18.81 -25.46
CA LEU A 5 13.20 18.09 -25.75
C LEU A 5 13.11 16.77 -24.98
N LEU A 6 14.23 16.06 -24.82
CA LEU A 6 14.30 14.84 -24.02
C LEU A 6 14.01 15.11 -22.54
N TRP A 7 14.59 16.18 -21.97
CA TRP A 7 14.33 16.58 -20.59
C TRP A 7 12.88 17.00 -20.36
N LEU A 8 12.30 17.74 -21.29
CA LEU A 8 10.88 18.10 -21.24
C LEU A 8 9.98 16.87 -21.24
N LEU A 9 10.20 15.93 -22.17
CA LEU A 9 9.41 14.70 -22.25
C LEU A 9 9.56 13.83 -21.00
N PHE A 10 10.77 13.74 -20.46
CA PHE A 10 11.03 13.02 -19.21
C PHE A 10 10.27 13.64 -18.03
N ALA A 11 10.37 14.96 -17.86
CA ALA A 11 9.70 15.67 -16.77
C ALA A 11 8.17 15.57 -16.90
N LEU A 12 7.64 15.67 -18.12
CA LEU A 12 6.21 15.58 -18.40
C LEU A 12 5.67 14.16 -18.17
N GLY A 13 6.43 13.13 -18.56
CA GLY A 13 6.10 11.73 -18.27
C GLY A 13 6.11 11.42 -16.77
N LEU A 14 7.11 11.91 -16.04
CA LEU A 14 7.18 11.75 -14.59
C LEU A 14 6.00 12.44 -13.89
N ALA A 15 5.69 13.67 -14.27
CA ALA A 15 4.55 14.42 -13.72
C ALA A 15 3.22 13.71 -14.03
N ALA A 16 3.04 13.21 -15.25
CA ALA A 16 1.86 12.44 -15.64
C ALA A 16 1.72 11.15 -14.82
N SER A 17 2.83 10.42 -14.64
CA SER A 17 2.89 9.21 -13.81
C SER A 17 2.47 9.48 -12.36
N TYR A 18 3.00 10.56 -11.77
CA TYR A 18 2.65 10.98 -10.41
C TYR A 18 1.20 11.42 -10.29
N LEU A 19 0.68 12.22 -11.22
CA LEU A 19 -0.72 12.63 -11.26
C LEU A 19 -1.68 11.43 -11.42
N LEU A 20 -1.33 10.48 -12.30
CA LEU A 20 -2.11 9.26 -12.54
C LEU A 20 -2.10 8.32 -11.33
N SER A 21 -1.06 8.38 -10.49
CA SER A 21 -1.02 7.65 -9.22
C SER A 21 -2.07 8.14 -8.21
N ARG A 22 -2.69 9.32 -8.46
CA ARG A 22 -3.64 10.01 -7.59
C ARG A 22 -3.13 10.01 -6.14
N PRO A 23 -2.17 10.87 -5.76
CA PRO A 23 -1.67 10.89 -4.39
C PRO A 23 -2.76 11.32 -3.39
N ARG A 24 -2.68 10.83 -2.15
CA ARG A 24 -3.65 11.13 -1.08
C ARG A 24 -3.37 12.50 -0.41
N GLN A 25 -2.11 12.93 -0.42
CA GLN A 25 -1.64 14.25 -0.01
C GLN A 25 -0.83 14.87 -1.15
N ALA A 26 -0.73 16.20 -1.19
CA ALA A 26 -0.02 16.91 -2.26
C ALA A 26 1.46 16.50 -2.37
N PHE A 27 2.05 16.00 -1.28
CA PHE A 27 3.42 15.48 -1.26
C PHE A 27 3.58 14.37 -0.22
N ASP A 28 3.57 13.12 -0.68
CA ASP A 28 4.04 11.96 0.10
C ASP A 28 5.40 11.54 -0.45
N ALA A 29 6.45 11.70 0.36
CA ALA A 29 7.83 11.43 -0.02
C ALA A 29 8.06 9.96 -0.39
N VAL A 30 7.39 9.03 0.30
CA VAL A 30 7.50 7.59 0.01
C VAL A 30 6.84 7.30 -1.33
N GLN A 31 5.65 7.86 -1.57
CA GLN A 31 4.97 7.72 -2.86
C GLN A 31 5.77 8.35 -4.00
N ALA A 32 6.40 9.51 -3.78
CA ALA A 32 7.23 10.16 -4.79
C ALA A 32 8.44 9.30 -5.18
N VAL A 33 9.17 8.77 -4.18
CA VAL A 33 10.32 7.88 -4.43
C VAL A 33 9.88 6.64 -5.20
N LEU A 34 8.81 5.97 -4.78
CA LEU A 34 8.30 4.77 -5.45
C LEU A 34 7.91 5.03 -6.91
N VAL A 35 7.19 6.12 -7.18
CA VAL A 35 6.76 6.48 -8.54
C VAL A 35 7.96 6.83 -9.41
N VAL A 36 8.94 7.58 -8.90
CA VAL A 36 10.16 7.95 -9.64
C VAL A 36 10.97 6.71 -9.99
N THR A 37 11.22 5.83 -9.01
CA THR A 37 12.01 4.62 -9.24
C THR A 37 11.31 3.68 -10.22
N ALA A 38 9.99 3.49 -10.08
CA ALA A 38 9.20 2.67 -11.00
C ALA A 38 9.15 3.27 -12.41
N TYR A 39 9.05 4.59 -12.54
CA TYR A 39 9.08 5.29 -13.82
C TYR A 39 10.42 5.11 -14.54
N VAL A 40 11.55 5.34 -13.85
CA VAL A 40 12.90 5.16 -14.42
C VAL A 40 13.13 3.72 -14.83
N PHE A 41 12.68 2.76 -14.00
CA PHE A 41 12.77 1.34 -14.31
C PHE A 41 11.94 0.97 -15.54
N GLY A 42 10.68 1.40 -15.62
CA GLY A 42 9.82 1.16 -16.78
C GLY A 42 10.35 1.79 -18.05
N LEU A 43 10.92 2.99 -17.96
CA LEU A 43 11.56 3.68 -19.07
C LEU A 43 12.78 2.90 -19.59
N SER A 44 13.62 2.43 -18.67
CA SER A 44 14.80 1.62 -19.00
C SER A 44 14.40 0.30 -19.66
N LEU A 45 13.44 -0.41 -19.06
CA LEU A 45 12.97 -1.70 -19.55
C LEU A 45 12.39 -1.59 -20.96
N ALA A 46 11.51 -0.60 -21.19
CA ALA A 46 10.86 -0.41 -22.48
C ALA A 46 11.84 0.12 -23.55
N TRP A 47 12.87 0.90 -23.15
CA TRP A 47 13.95 1.30 -24.06
C TRP A 47 14.73 0.08 -24.56
N PHE A 48 15.16 -0.82 -23.67
CA PHE A 48 15.89 -2.03 -24.07
C PHE A 48 15.02 -3.03 -24.85
N ALA A 49 13.72 -3.11 -24.55
CA ALA A 49 12.82 -4.04 -25.22
C ALA A 49 12.41 -3.58 -26.63
N THR A 50 12.22 -2.28 -26.85
CA THR A 50 11.62 -1.77 -28.11
C THR A 50 12.54 -0.87 -28.91
N GLY A 51 13.56 -0.26 -28.30
CA GLY A 51 14.39 0.78 -28.91
C GLY A 51 13.63 2.08 -29.27
N SER A 52 12.35 2.17 -28.93
CA SER A 52 11.49 3.31 -29.26
C SER A 52 11.42 4.30 -28.12
N SER A 53 11.69 5.58 -28.39
CA SER A 53 11.54 6.65 -27.40
C SER A 53 10.09 6.78 -26.89
N TRP A 54 9.11 6.51 -27.76
CA TRP A 54 7.70 6.56 -27.39
C TRP A 54 7.29 5.35 -26.55
N GLY A 55 7.81 4.17 -26.90
CA GLY A 55 7.64 2.96 -26.10
C GLY A 55 8.24 3.11 -24.69
N ALA A 56 9.43 3.70 -24.59
CA ALA A 56 10.10 3.99 -23.33
C ALA A 56 9.30 4.95 -22.44
N LEU A 57 8.79 6.05 -23.00
CA LEU A 57 7.95 7.01 -22.27
C LEU A 57 6.66 6.36 -21.77
N LEU A 58 5.94 5.64 -22.63
CA LEU A 58 4.71 4.95 -22.25
C LEU A 58 4.95 3.87 -21.19
N GLY A 59 6.03 3.10 -21.33
CA GLY A 59 6.44 2.09 -20.35
C GLY A 59 6.75 2.69 -18.98
N GLY A 60 7.51 3.78 -18.94
CA GLY A 60 7.79 4.52 -17.71
C GLY A 60 6.51 5.04 -17.06
N VAL A 61 5.66 5.75 -17.82
CA VAL A 61 4.39 6.31 -17.30
C VAL A 61 3.48 5.22 -16.76
N ALA A 62 3.30 4.13 -17.51
CA ALA A 62 2.43 3.03 -17.11
C ALA A 62 2.91 2.36 -15.82
N LEU A 63 4.21 2.08 -15.72
CA LEU A 63 4.78 1.38 -14.57
C LEU A 63 4.78 2.27 -13.31
N GLY A 64 5.19 3.54 -13.43
CA GLY A 64 5.15 4.48 -12.31
C GLY A 64 3.72 4.76 -11.81
N ALA A 65 2.76 4.94 -12.71
CA ALA A 65 1.35 5.11 -12.31
C ALA A 65 0.79 3.81 -11.70
N GLY A 66 1.13 2.65 -12.25
CA GLY A 66 0.70 1.34 -11.75
C GLY A 66 1.21 1.08 -10.33
N VAL A 67 2.50 1.26 -10.09
CA VAL A 67 3.12 1.10 -8.76
C VAL A 67 2.56 2.12 -7.78
N GLY A 68 2.38 3.37 -8.18
CA GLY A 68 1.78 4.38 -7.32
C GLY A 68 0.34 4.05 -6.93
N ARG A 69 -0.49 3.56 -7.87
CA ARG A 69 -1.86 3.09 -7.58
C ARG A 69 -1.87 1.85 -6.70
N TRP A 70 -0.95 0.92 -6.92
CA TRP A 70 -0.80 -0.30 -6.12
C TRP A 70 -0.37 0.02 -4.68
N ASN A 71 0.67 0.84 -4.50
CA ASN A 71 1.10 1.32 -3.18
C ASN A 71 -0.05 2.02 -2.46
N ARG A 72 -0.80 2.87 -3.17
CA ARG A 72 -2.01 3.47 -2.61
C ARG A 72 -3.05 2.42 -2.23
N HIS A 73 -3.29 1.40 -3.04
CA HIS A 73 -4.22 0.33 -2.67
C HIS A 73 -3.77 -0.43 -1.41
N LEU A 74 -2.47 -0.59 -1.20
CA LEU A 74 -1.96 -1.18 0.04
C LEU A 74 -2.11 -0.24 1.23
N VAL A 75 -1.82 1.05 1.05
CA VAL A 75 -1.91 2.06 2.12
C VAL A 75 -3.36 2.42 2.47
N VAL A 76 -4.25 2.46 1.46
CA VAL A 76 -5.68 2.81 1.63
C VAL A 76 -6.53 1.57 1.91
N GLY A 77 -6.18 0.42 1.32
CA GLY A 77 -6.87 -0.85 1.58
C GLY A 77 -6.59 -1.40 2.97
N GLY A 78 -5.61 -0.84 3.69
CA GLY A 78 -5.26 -1.24 5.04
C GLY A 78 -4.76 -2.68 5.12
N ILE A 79 -4.56 -3.15 6.34
CA ILE A 79 -4.30 -4.56 6.60
C ILE A 79 -5.60 -5.31 6.32
N GLY A 80 -5.61 -6.15 5.28
CA GLY A 80 -6.79 -6.94 4.93
C GLY A 80 -7.24 -7.85 6.08
N LEU A 81 -8.51 -8.24 6.09
CA LEU A 81 -9.13 -8.97 7.21
C LEU A 81 -8.32 -10.21 7.66
N ALA A 82 -7.85 -11.03 6.71
CA ALA A 82 -7.05 -12.21 7.02
C ALA A 82 -5.68 -11.87 7.66
N ALA A 83 -5.06 -10.77 7.23
CA ALA A 83 -3.82 -10.30 7.83
C ALA A 83 -4.07 -9.70 9.21
N ALA A 84 -5.20 -9.01 9.41
CA ALA A 84 -5.61 -8.48 10.71
C ALA A 84 -5.91 -9.61 11.71
N GLU A 85 -6.55 -10.71 11.27
CA GLU A 85 -6.75 -11.91 12.10
C GLU A 85 -5.41 -12.51 12.56
N GLN A 86 -4.45 -12.70 11.64
CA GLN A 86 -3.12 -13.21 11.99
C GLN A 86 -2.39 -12.28 12.97
N LEU A 87 -2.56 -10.97 12.79
CA LEU A 87 -1.97 -9.96 13.65
C LEU A 87 -2.62 -9.98 15.04
N ALA A 88 -3.94 -10.17 15.11
CA ALA A 88 -4.68 -10.34 16.36
C ALA A 88 -4.18 -11.56 17.13
N PHE A 89 -4.03 -12.72 16.48
CA PHE A 89 -3.47 -13.91 17.13
C PHE A 89 -2.04 -13.67 17.63
N LYS A 90 -1.19 -13.02 16.83
CA LYS A 90 0.19 -12.72 17.21
C LYS A 90 0.29 -11.77 18.40
N LEU A 91 -0.56 -10.75 18.44
CA LEU A 91 -0.62 -9.79 19.55
C LEU A 91 -1.20 -10.45 20.80
N ALA A 92 -2.30 -11.19 20.68
CA ALA A 92 -2.88 -11.96 21.77
C ALA A 92 -1.82 -12.89 22.39
N TRP A 93 -1.03 -13.59 21.58
CA TRP A 93 0.05 -14.43 22.09
C TRP A 93 1.15 -13.67 22.84
N ARG A 94 1.47 -12.44 22.39
CA ARG A 94 2.47 -11.58 23.04
C ARG A 94 1.96 -10.96 24.34
N GLN A 95 0.67 -10.64 24.41
CA GLN A 95 0.03 -9.98 25.55
C GLN A 95 -0.57 -10.96 26.56
N GLY A 96 -0.41 -12.28 26.35
CA GLY A 96 -0.84 -13.30 27.31
C GLY A 96 -2.29 -13.77 27.15
N GLY A 97 -2.88 -13.60 25.96
CA GLY A 97 -4.20 -14.12 25.58
C GLY A 97 -5.31 -13.08 25.64
N THR A 98 -5.02 -11.81 25.95
CA THR A 98 -5.98 -10.71 25.94
C THR A 98 -5.60 -9.68 24.89
N LEU A 99 -6.60 -9.15 24.18
CA LEU A 99 -6.40 -8.14 23.14
C LEU A 99 -7.56 -7.14 23.15
N GLU A 100 -7.23 -5.86 23.13
CA GLU A 100 -8.21 -4.78 22.93
C GLU A 100 -8.23 -4.33 21.45
N PRO A 101 -9.35 -3.77 20.95
CA PRO A 101 -9.38 -3.18 19.62
C PRO A 101 -8.31 -2.10 19.42
N GLU A 102 -7.96 -1.39 20.49
CA GLU A 102 -6.95 -0.32 20.50
C GLU A 102 -5.54 -0.85 20.22
N ASP A 103 -5.23 -2.08 20.65
CA ASP A 103 -3.95 -2.74 20.38
C ASP A 103 -3.75 -3.00 18.88
N LEU A 104 -4.84 -3.38 18.19
CA LEU A 104 -4.83 -3.58 16.73
C LEU A 104 -4.68 -2.26 15.98
N VAL A 105 -5.33 -1.20 16.47
CA VAL A 105 -5.17 0.15 15.90
C VAL A 105 -3.75 0.66 16.08
N ALA A 106 -3.15 0.45 17.26
CA ALA A 106 -1.75 0.77 17.52
C ALA A 106 -0.78 -0.01 16.61
N ALA A 107 -1.17 -1.21 16.18
CA ALA A 107 -0.42 -2.01 15.21
C ALA A 107 -0.65 -1.60 13.73
N GLY A 108 -1.43 -0.55 13.49
CA GLY A 108 -1.67 0.01 12.15
C GLY A 108 -2.87 -0.60 11.42
N VAL A 109 -3.74 -1.33 12.11
CA VAL A 109 -5.03 -1.77 11.55
C VAL A 109 -6.02 -0.61 11.63
N ASP A 110 -6.82 -0.42 10.59
CA ASP A 110 -7.88 0.58 10.60
C ASP A 110 -8.92 0.27 11.72
N PRO A 111 -9.47 1.27 12.43
CA PRO A 111 -10.38 1.05 13.56
C PRO A 111 -11.62 0.21 13.22
N ASP A 112 -12.20 0.42 12.05
CA ASP A 112 -13.38 -0.33 11.61
C ASP A 112 -12.97 -1.78 11.31
N THR A 113 -11.81 -1.96 10.65
CA THR A 113 -11.26 -3.28 10.36
C THR A 113 -10.89 -4.03 11.65
N ALA A 114 -10.32 -3.35 12.65
CA ALA A 114 -9.97 -3.95 13.94
C ALA A 114 -11.21 -4.48 14.67
N ARG A 115 -12.29 -3.69 14.72
CA ARG A 115 -13.57 -4.11 15.30
C ARG A 115 -14.17 -5.30 14.57
N VAL A 116 -14.31 -5.20 13.24
CA VAL A 116 -14.87 -6.28 12.42
C VAL A 116 -14.05 -7.56 12.56
N THR A 117 -12.72 -7.46 12.63
CA THR A 117 -11.83 -8.61 12.84
C THR A 117 -12.13 -9.31 14.16
N LEU A 118 -12.21 -8.56 15.27
CA LEU A 118 -12.48 -9.12 16.60
C LEU A 118 -13.89 -9.72 16.71
N GLU A 119 -14.89 -9.04 16.16
CA GLU A 119 -16.27 -9.54 16.10
C GLU A 119 -16.37 -10.83 15.28
N ASN A 120 -15.65 -10.93 14.17
CA ASN A 120 -15.64 -12.13 13.33
C ASN A 120 -14.89 -13.29 14.01
N LEU A 121 -13.82 -13.01 14.75
CA LEU A 121 -13.12 -14.01 15.57
C LEU A 121 -14.01 -14.51 16.72
N GLU A 122 -14.79 -13.64 17.35
CA GLU A 122 -15.76 -14.01 18.37
C GLU A 122 -16.89 -14.87 17.78
N ALA A 123 -17.45 -14.47 16.64
CA ALA A 123 -18.50 -15.22 15.95
C ALA A 123 -18.04 -16.63 15.54
N ARG A 124 -16.74 -16.81 15.28
CA ARG A 124 -16.11 -18.10 14.98
C ARG A 124 -15.71 -18.90 16.22
N GLY A 125 -15.94 -18.37 17.42
CA GLY A 125 -15.61 -19.00 18.70
C GLY A 125 -14.11 -19.08 18.98
N LEU A 126 -13.29 -18.26 18.32
CA LEU A 126 -11.83 -18.23 18.48
C LEU A 126 -11.38 -17.29 19.61
N CYS A 127 -12.24 -16.37 20.00
CA CYS A 127 -12.08 -15.53 21.18
C CYS A 127 -13.43 -15.34 21.87
N ARG A 128 -13.39 -14.95 23.14
CA ARG A 128 -14.55 -14.58 23.94
C ARG A 128 -14.42 -13.12 24.35
N LYS A 129 -15.50 -12.36 24.15
CA LYS A 129 -15.57 -10.99 24.64
C LYS A 129 -15.78 -10.96 26.15
N ASP A 130 -14.85 -10.35 26.87
CA ASP A 130 -14.88 -10.14 28.32
C ASP A 130 -14.89 -8.63 28.58
N GLY A 131 -16.08 -8.02 28.41
CA GLY A 131 -16.26 -6.57 28.48
C GLY A 131 -15.62 -5.82 27.29
N PRO A 132 -14.67 -4.90 27.51
CA PRO A 132 -13.98 -4.19 26.43
C PRO A 132 -12.85 -5.01 25.78
N VAL A 133 -12.46 -6.13 26.39
CA VAL A 133 -11.31 -6.96 25.98
C VAL A 133 -11.78 -8.26 25.32
N TYR A 134 -11.02 -8.75 24.35
CA TYR A 134 -11.23 -10.09 23.77
C TYR A 134 -10.18 -11.05 24.33
N ARG A 135 -10.64 -12.15 24.94
CA ARG A 135 -9.79 -13.22 25.45
C ARG A 135 -9.73 -14.37 24.46
N PHE A 136 -8.52 -14.74 24.05
CA PHE A 136 -8.23 -15.89 23.23
C PHE A 136 -7.95 -17.07 24.17
N GLU A 137 -8.93 -17.97 24.30
CA GLU A 137 -8.77 -19.21 25.04
C GLU A 137 -7.94 -20.18 24.17
N ARG A 138 -6.89 -20.75 24.76
CA ARG A 138 -5.87 -21.54 24.08
C ARG A 138 -6.39 -22.91 23.64
#